data_AF-A0A8B6UXJ5-F1
#
_entry.id   AF-A0A8B6UXJ5-F1
#
_cell.length_a   1.000
_cell.length_b   1.000
_cell.length_c   1.000
_cell.angle_alpha   90.00
_cell.angle_beta   90.00
_cell.angle_gamma   90.00
#
_symmetry.space_group_name_H-M   'P 1'
#
loop_
_entity.id
_entity.type
_entity.pdbx_description
1 polymer ?
#
loop_
_entity_poly.entity_id
_entity_poly.type
_entity_poly.pdbx_seq_one_letter_code
_entity_poly.pdbx_strand_id
1 'polypeptide(L)'
;MASRLNPLTLTVLTLYVCTANAADPNGPTFSVSSFGTVGMVHSSEKKADFTSSIYKPNGTGHSRSWSADVDSLIGAQVTARFTPELSAVVQVISEQRYDNSYRPYVEWANFKYQVTPDFSLRIGRTVQPAFLFSDSRKVGYTLPWVRPPGEVYSMIPVTATDGMDLSYRLHLGDVINTVQGNVGQSTVRMPNNTGETRARGSWGISNLTEYGALTTRITYQHTRLTYEPFNPLFDGFRQFGEEGNDIADRYDTKGKAFNFVGVGAIYDPGDWFVMGEWGHFDSHAVFGQMSAWYVSGGYRIESFTPYVTYARSKTLSETSTEGVDTSTLPPALADAAAELNGTLNAILGAGSRQQTLSLGVRWDFTKNMDAKLQYDHTRMDDITTGPLTNFQPGFKPGGSFSVLSLAVDFVF
;
A
#
# COMPACT_ATOMS: atom_id res chain seq x y z
N MET A 1 -4.57 -30.65 -13.81
CA MET A 1 -4.98 -30.75 -12.39
C MET A 1 -6.08 -29.73 -12.17
N ALA A 2 -7.23 -30.14 -11.65
CA ALA A 2 -8.51 -29.45 -11.76
C ALA A 2 -8.49 -28.00 -11.25
N SER A 3 -8.95 -27.06 -12.10
CA SER A 3 -9.25 -25.68 -11.73
C SER A 3 -10.38 -25.66 -10.71
N ARG A 4 -10.04 -25.58 -9.41
CA ARG A 4 -11.00 -25.22 -8.39
C ARG A 4 -11.31 -23.73 -8.55
N LEU A 5 -12.41 -23.44 -9.24
CA LEU A 5 -13.03 -22.12 -9.21
C LEU A 5 -13.29 -21.75 -7.74
N ASN A 6 -12.76 -20.59 -7.33
CA ASN A 6 -12.88 -20.07 -5.98
C ASN A 6 -14.37 -19.75 -5.70
N PRO A 7 -14.97 -20.18 -4.57
CA PRO A 7 -16.37 -19.87 -4.23
C PRO A 7 -16.68 -18.37 -4.08
N LEU A 8 -15.69 -17.48 -4.17
CA LEU A 8 -15.86 -16.03 -4.24
C LEU A 8 -16.33 -15.52 -5.62
N THR A 9 -16.33 -16.35 -6.66
CA THR A 9 -16.56 -15.88 -8.04
C THR A 9 -18.04 -15.81 -8.47
N LEU A 10 -19.01 -16.13 -7.61
CA LEU A 10 -20.42 -16.07 -8.00
C LEU A 10 -21.40 -15.83 -6.84
N THR A 11 -21.21 -14.74 -6.10
CA THR A 11 -22.31 -14.20 -5.29
C THR A 11 -22.27 -12.68 -5.32
N VAL A 12 -22.87 -12.08 -6.35
CA VAL A 12 -23.42 -10.72 -6.23
C VAL A 12 -24.62 -10.86 -5.30
N LEU A 13 -24.35 -10.86 -4.00
CA LEU A 13 -25.39 -10.76 -2.99
C LEU A 13 -25.88 -9.32 -3.09
N THR A 14 -27.08 -9.14 -3.64
CA THR A 14 -27.89 -7.94 -3.43
C THR A 14 -28.05 -7.74 -1.92
N LEU A 15 -27.12 -7.02 -1.31
CA LEU A 15 -27.25 -6.49 0.04
C LEU A 15 -28.29 -5.37 -0.05
N TYR A 16 -29.56 -5.76 0.02
CA TYR A 16 -30.58 -4.86 0.52
C TYR A 16 -30.15 -4.50 1.95
N VAL A 17 -29.68 -3.26 2.12
CA VAL A 17 -29.48 -2.67 3.44
C VAL A 17 -30.86 -2.55 4.07
N CYS A 18 -31.27 -3.56 4.83
CA CYS A 18 -32.35 -3.42 5.79
C CYS A 18 -31.83 -2.46 6.86
N THR A 19 -32.25 -1.20 6.81
CA THR A 19 -32.13 -0.30 7.95
C THR A 19 -33.00 -0.86 9.07
N ALA A 20 -32.42 -1.67 9.95
CA ALA A 20 -33.07 -2.04 11.20
C ALA A 20 -33.07 -0.81 12.12
N ASN A 21 -34.04 0.07 11.91
CA ASN A 21 -34.32 1.18 12.83
C ASN A 21 -35.08 0.63 14.05
N ALA A 22 -34.35 0.05 15.01
CA ALA A 22 -34.82 0.01 16.38
C ALA A 22 -34.52 1.38 17.01
N ALA A 23 -35.35 2.38 16.69
CA ALA A 23 -35.13 3.74 17.15
C ALA A 23 -35.66 3.93 18.58
N ASP A 24 -34.77 3.77 19.56
CA ASP A 24 -34.88 4.56 20.80
C ASP A 24 -34.39 5.99 20.45
N PRO A 25 -35.22 7.03 20.57
CA PRO A 25 -34.84 8.41 20.24
C PRO A 25 -33.62 8.92 21.02
N ASN A 26 -33.29 8.29 22.15
CA ASN A 26 -32.17 8.65 23.02
C ASN A 26 -31.00 7.65 22.94
N GLY A 27 -31.13 6.61 22.11
CA GLY A 27 -30.11 5.58 21.93
C GLY A 27 -29.07 5.93 20.85
N PRO A 28 -27.95 5.20 20.80
CA PRO A 28 -26.96 5.39 19.75
C PRO A 28 -27.56 5.13 18.36
N THR A 29 -27.23 6.00 17.39
CA THR A 29 -27.62 5.80 15.99
C THR A 29 -26.56 4.97 15.28
N PHE A 30 -26.99 3.94 14.53
CA PHE A 30 -26.10 3.08 13.76
C PHE A 30 -26.27 3.31 12.26
N SER A 31 -25.16 3.37 11.54
CA SER A 31 -25.16 3.31 10.08
C SER A 31 -24.25 2.19 9.60
N VAL A 32 -24.71 1.45 8.61
CA VAL A 32 -23.95 0.38 7.95
C VAL A 32 -23.68 0.83 6.53
N SER A 33 -22.45 0.61 6.07
CA SER A 33 -22.05 0.80 4.67
C SER A 33 -21.22 -0.40 4.23
N SER A 34 -21.25 -0.70 2.95
CA SER A 34 -20.47 -1.77 2.34
C SER A 34 -19.83 -1.28 1.06
N PHE A 35 -18.71 -1.89 0.69
CA PHE A 35 -18.01 -1.59 -0.54
C PHE A 35 -17.23 -2.81 -1.00
N GLY A 36 -16.80 -2.81 -2.25
CA GLY A 36 -15.93 -3.85 -2.74
C GLY A 36 -15.50 -3.64 -4.17
N THR A 37 -14.60 -4.52 -4.56
CA THR A 37 -14.02 -4.60 -5.90
C THR A 37 -14.02 -6.08 -6.29
N VAL A 38 -14.57 -6.39 -7.47
CA VAL A 38 -14.36 -7.68 -8.12
C VAL A 38 -13.36 -7.45 -9.24
N GLY A 39 -12.15 -7.96 -9.06
CA GLY A 39 -11.02 -7.74 -9.97
C GLY A 39 -10.62 -9.00 -10.72
N MET A 40 -10.05 -8.84 -11.91
CA MET A 40 -9.42 -9.90 -12.69
C MET A 40 -8.20 -9.34 -13.44
N VAL A 41 -7.04 -9.93 -13.17
CA VAL A 41 -5.74 -9.38 -13.59
C VAL A 41 -4.91 -10.43 -14.33
N HIS A 42 -4.30 -10.02 -15.44
CA HIS A 42 -3.36 -10.83 -16.22
C HIS A 42 -2.01 -10.14 -16.32
N SER A 43 -0.93 -10.89 -16.06
CA SER A 43 0.46 -10.44 -16.28
C SER A 43 1.08 -11.13 -17.49
N SER A 44 1.88 -10.40 -18.27
CA SER A 44 2.68 -10.98 -19.34
C SER A 44 3.91 -11.75 -18.84
N GLU A 45 4.32 -11.54 -17.59
CA GLU A 45 5.42 -12.27 -16.94
C GLU A 45 4.96 -13.69 -16.56
N LYS A 46 5.80 -14.70 -16.80
CA LYS A 46 5.48 -16.13 -16.61
C LYS A 46 6.36 -16.84 -15.59
N LYS A 47 7.45 -16.20 -15.16
CA LYS A 47 8.47 -16.70 -14.23
C LYS A 47 8.46 -15.98 -12.89
N ALA A 48 7.51 -15.09 -12.68
CA ALA A 48 7.22 -14.44 -11.42
C ALA A 48 5.72 -14.10 -11.36
N ASP A 49 5.25 -13.71 -10.18
CA ASP A 49 3.89 -13.22 -9.97
C ASP A 49 3.88 -11.72 -9.71
N PHE A 50 3.02 -10.99 -10.42
CA PHE A 50 2.62 -9.64 -10.05
C PHE A 50 1.59 -9.68 -8.92
N THR A 51 1.85 -8.93 -7.85
CA THR A 51 0.92 -8.71 -6.74
C THR A 51 0.73 -7.21 -6.49
N SER A 52 -0.38 -6.84 -5.85
CA SER A 52 -0.67 -5.45 -5.47
C SER A 52 -0.05 -5.05 -4.12
N SER A 53 0.58 -5.99 -3.43
CA SER A 53 1.21 -5.76 -2.12
C SER A 53 2.23 -6.86 -1.82
N ILE A 54 3.33 -6.48 -1.15
CA ILE A 54 4.34 -7.42 -0.64
C ILE A 54 3.80 -8.39 0.42
N TYR A 55 2.61 -8.12 0.98
CA TYR A 55 1.96 -8.99 1.95
C TYR A 55 1.11 -10.10 1.31
N LYS A 56 1.02 -10.15 -0.02
CA LYS A 56 0.33 -11.22 -0.75
C LYS A 56 1.34 -12.29 -1.19
N PRO A 57 1.06 -13.58 -0.95
CA PRO A 57 1.99 -14.67 -1.24
C PRO A 57 2.19 -14.96 -2.74
N ASN A 58 1.20 -14.63 -3.57
CA ASN A 58 1.19 -14.92 -5.02
C ASN A 58 0.13 -14.07 -5.72
N GLY A 59 0.14 -14.08 -7.06
CA GLY A 59 -0.73 -13.23 -7.87
C GLY A 59 -0.94 -13.77 -9.28
N THR A 60 -0.85 -12.91 -10.29
CA THR A 60 -0.92 -13.29 -11.71
C THR A 60 0.48 -13.39 -12.32
N GLY A 61 0.68 -14.36 -13.22
CA GLY A 61 1.93 -14.64 -13.89
C GLY A 61 2.25 -16.12 -13.82
N HIS A 62 3.21 -16.51 -13.00
CA HIS A 62 3.60 -17.91 -12.80
C HIS A 62 2.49 -18.76 -12.15
N SER A 63 1.93 -18.33 -11.03
CA SER A 63 0.93 -19.11 -10.28
C SER A 63 -0.34 -19.33 -11.09
N ARG A 64 -0.72 -18.35 -11.91
CA ARG A 64 -1.92 -18.34 -12.76
C ARG A 64 -1.84 -17.20 -13.76
N SER A 65 -2.23 -17.44 -15.00
CA SER A 65 -2.26 -16.40 -16.03
C SER A 65 -3.28 -15.30 -15.73
N TRP A 66 -4.43 -15.65 -15.13
CA TRP A 66 -5.41 -14.70 -14.62
C TRP A 66 -5.62 -14.89 -13.13
N SER A 67 -5.68 -13.79 -12.37
CA SER A 67 -5.90 -13.81 -10.92
C SER A 67 -7.00 -12.84 -10.52
N ALA A 68 -7.94 -13.30 -9.69
CA ALA A 68 -8.89 -12.42 -9.02
C ALA A 68 -8.31 -11.83 -7.73
N ASP A 69 -7.26 -12.44 -7.19
CA ASP A 69 -6.74 -12.17 -5.85
C ASP A 69 -5.99 -10.84 -5.73
N VAL A 70 -5.57 -10.27 -6.87
CA VAL A 70 -4.75 -9.04 -6.92
C VAL A 70 -5.54 -7.83 -6.42
N ASP A 71 -6.76 -7.62 -6.92
CA ASP A 71 -7.58 -6.44 -6.56
C ASP A 71 -8.88 -6.77 -5.85
N SER A 72 -9.35 -8.02 -5.89
CA SER A 72 -10.65 -8.33 -5.31
C SER A 72 -10.64 -8.14 -3.80
N LEU A 73 -11.62 -7.40 -3.31
CA LEU A 73 -11.85 -7.17 -1.90
C LEU A 73 -13.34 -6.93 -1.65
N ILE A 74 -13.79 -7.24 -0.44
CA ILE A 74 -15.10 -6.82 0.06
C ILE A 74 -14.95 -6.26 1.47
N GLY A 75 -15.65 -5.18 1.74
CA GLY A 75 -15.59 -4.44 3.00
C GLY A 75 -16.97 -4.05 3.50
N ALA A 76 -17.07 -3.97 4.82
CA ALA A 76 -18.23 -3.41 5.50
C ALA A 76 -17.77 -2.53 6.66
N GLN A 77 -18.52 -1.46 6.90
CA GLN A 77 -18.25 -0.51 7.97
C GLN A 77 -19.53 -0.24 8.75
N VAL A 78 -19.41 -0.31 10.07
CA VAL A 78 -20.43 0.10 11.02
C VAL A 78 -19.96 1.35 11.73
N THR A 79 -20.80 2.38 11.74
CA THR A 79 -20.59 3.60 12.53
C THR A 79 -21.67 3.68 13.60
N ALA A 80 -21.28 3.83 14.85
CA ALA A 80 -22.16 4.09 15.98
C ALA A 80 -21.95 5.52 16.47
N ARG A 81 -23.02 6.33 16.51
CA ARG A 81 -23.00 7.68 17.09
C ARG A 81 -23.69 7.62 18.45
N PHE A 82 -22.91 7.78 19.52
CA PHE A 82 -23.41 7.72 20.89
C PHE A 82 -23.93 9.08 21.36
N THR A 83 -23.21 10.15 20.99
CA THR A 83 -23.61 11.55 21.18
C THR A 83 -23.25 12.35 19.91
N PRO A 84 -23.61 13.64 19.80
CA PRO A 84 -23.13 14.48 18.70
C PRO A 84 -21.59 14.55 18.61
N GLU A 85 -20.89 14.42 19.73
CA GLU A 85 -19.44 14.51 19.85
C GLU A 85 -18.74 13.15 19.82
N LEU A 86 -19.38 12.09 20.31
CA LEU A 86 -18.78 10.77 20.48
C LEU A 86 -19.34 9.75 19.48
N SER A 87 -18.44 9.15 18.70
CA SER A 87 -18.76 8.07 17.76
C SER A 87 -17.71 6.97 17.77
N ALA A 88 -18.06 5.79 17.27
CA ALA A 88 -17.14 4.70 16.99
C ALA A 88 -17.35 4.20 15.57
N VAL A 89 -16.25 3.74 14.95
CA VAL A 89 -16.26 3.11 13.64
C VAL A 89 -15.53 1.78 13.73
N VAL A 90 -16.10 0.75 13.13
CA VAL A 90 -15.42 -0.52 12.85
C VAL A 90 -15.57 -0.81 11.36
N GLN A 91 -14.45 -1.02 10.67
CA GLN A 91 -14.38 -1.47 9.29
C GLN A 91 -13.70 -2.83 9.23
N VAL A 92 -14.36 -3.77 8.56
CA VAL A 92 -13.87 -5.13 8.34
C VAL A 92 -13.74 -5.35 6.84
N ILE A 93 -12.61 -5.90 6.41
CA ILE A 93 -12.37 -6.24 5.00
C ILE A 93 -11.95 -7.70 4.85
N SER A 94 -12.26 -8.27 3.70
CA SER A 94 -11.81 -9.58 3.24
C SER A 94 -11.15 -9.41 1.88
N GLU A 95 -9.87 -9.80 1.82
CA GLU A 95 -9.04 -9.84 0.62
C GLU A 95 -7.98 -10.94 0.83
N GLN A 96 -7.21 -11.29 -0.20
CA GLN A 96 -6.15 -12.29 -0.08
C GLN A 96 -5.11 -11.85 0.98
N ARG A 97 -4.91 -12.70 1.98
CA ARG A 97 -3.95 -12.49 3.08
C ARG A 97 -2.64 -13.22 2.85
N TYR A 98 -1.67 -12.93 3.71
CA TYR A 98 -0.33 -13.54 3.75
C TYR A 98 -0.34 -15.09 3.76
N ASP A 99 -1.41 -15.71 4.25
CA ASP A 99 -1.60 -17.16 4.36
C ASP A 99 -2.50 -17.76 3.26
N ASN A 100 -2.74 -17.02 2.16
CA ASN A 100 -3.71 -17.34 1.10
C ASN A 100 -5.18 -17.41 1.57
N SER A 101 -5.48 -17.10 2.83
CA SER A 101 -6.86 -17.06 3.30
C SER A 101 -7.55 -15.75 2.91
N TYR A 102 -8.87 -15.77 2.94
CA TYR A 102 -9.75 -14.61 2.81
C TYR A 102 -10.44 -14.28 4.14
N ARG A 103 -9.84 -14.72 5.25
CA ARG A 103 -10.41 -14.53 6.60
C ARG A 103 -10.54 -13.03 6.87
N PRO A 104 -11.77 -12.51 7.08
CA PRO A 104 -11.96 -11.09 7.32
C PRO A 104 -11.10 -10.57 8.47
N TYR A 105 -10.65 -9.33 8.36
CA TYR A 105 -9.87 -8.67 9.39
C TYR A 105 -10.30 -7.22 9.57
N VAL A 106 -10.05 -6.69 10.76
CA VAL A 106 -10.35 -5.31 11.11
C VAL A 106 -9.32 -4.41 10.47
N GLU A 107 -9.77 -3.62 9.48
CA GLU A 107 -8.97 -2.59 8.82
C GLU A 107 -8.93 -1.34 9.70
N TRP A 108 -10.10 -0.87 10.18
CA TRP A 108 -10.22 0.25 11.12
C TRP A 108 -11.09 -0.13 12.32
N ALA A 109 -10.73 0.35 13.50
CA ALA A 109 -11.54 0.25 14.71
C ALA A 109 -11.14 1.35 15.67
N ASN A 110 -11.89 2.43 15.72
CA ASN A 110 -11.56 3.59 16.53
C ASN A 110 -12.80 4.26 17.13
N PHE A 111 -12.56 4.94 18.25
CA PHE A 111 -13.47 5.94 18.80
C PHE A 111 -13.03 7.32 18.32
N LYS A 112 -13.99 8.14 17.92
CA LYS A 112 -13.79 9.55 17.59
C LYS A 112 -14.53 10.41 18.62
N TYR A 113 -13.81 11.38 19.19
CA TYR A 113 -14.35 12.44 20.02
C TYR A 113 -14.15 13.81 19.35
N GLN A 114 -15.25 14.51 19.09
CA GLN A 114 -15.27 15.85 18.51
C GLN A 114 -15.21 16.88 19.65
N VAL A 115 -14.02 17.40 19.92
CA VAL A 115 -13.76 18.31 21.05
C VAL A 115 -14.35 19.70 20.78
N THR A 116 -14.21 20.18 19.55
CA THR A 116 -14.85 21.39 19.01
C THR A 116 -15.30 21.10 17.57
N PRO A 117 -16.08 21.95 16.88
CA PRO A 117 -16.42 21.72 15.47
C PRO A 117 -15.20 21.50 14.55
N ASP A 118 -14.06 22.10 14.91
CA ASP A 118 -12.83 22.06 14.11
C ASP A 118 -11.76 21.10 14.66
N PHE A 119 -11.89 20.63 15.90
CA PHE A 119 -10.92 19.75 16.55
C PHE A 119 -11.50 18.39 16.90
N SER A 120 -10.85 17.33 16.43
CA SER A 120 -11.24 15.95 16.77
C SER A 120 -10.05 15.07 17.12
N LEU A 121 -10.30 14.10 17.98
CA LEU A 121 -9.38 13.05 18.39
C LEU A 121 -9.97 11.70 18.02
N ARG A 122 -9.15 10.82 17.44
CA ARG A 122 -9.42 9.40 17.23
C ARG A 122 -8.46 8.55 18.06
N ILE A 123 -8.97 7.50 18.68
CA ILE A 123 -8.17 6.50 19.42
C ILE A 123 -8.56 5.11 18.95
N GLY A 124 -7.57 4.29 18.60
CA GLY A 124 -7.72 2.92 18.15
C GLY A 124 -6.94 2.64 16.87
N ARG A 125 -7.42 1.70 16.06
CA ARG A 125 -6.87 1.41 14.73
C ARG A 125 -7.40 2.42 13.72
N THR A 126 -6.49 3.18 13.12
CA THR A 126 -6.78 4.25 12.15
C THR A 126 -5.90 4.11 10.91
N VAL A 127 -6.32 4.74 9.80
CA VAL A 127 -5.51 4.83 8.57
C VAL A 127 -4.23 5.60 8.84
N GLN A 128 -3.14 5.19 8.20
CA GLN A 128 -1.92 6.00 8.10
C GLN A 128 -2.08 7.05 6.96
N PRO A 129 -2.13 8.37 7.27
CA PRO A 129 -2.40 9.43 6.29
C PRO A 129 -1.15 9.81 5.46
N ALA A 130 -0.46 8.82 4.88
CA ALA A 130 0.77 9.00 4.11
C ALA A 130 0.57 9.69 2.75
N PHE A 131 -0.53 9.39 2.04
CA PHE A 131 -0.77 9.77 0.65
C PHE A 131 -2.12 10.48 0.48
N LEU A 132 -2.37 11.11 -0.67
CA LEU A 132 -3.64 11.78 -1.03
C LEU A 132 -4.83 10.85 -0.81
N PHE A 133 -4.77 9.64 -1.37
CA PHE A 133 -5.83 8.64 -1.27
C PHE A 133 -5.66 7.65 -0.10
N SER A 134 -4.84 7.94 0.92
CA SER A 134 -4.63 7.02 2.05
C SER A 134 -5.95 6.52 2.67
N ASP A 135 -6.90 7.43 2.87
CA ASP A 135 -8.18 7.15 3.53
C ASP A 135 -9.16 6.34 2.65
N SER A 136 -8.97 6.33 1.34
CA SER A 136 -9.87 5.67 0.38
C SER A 136 -9.17 4.64 -0.51
N ARG A 137 -7.89 4.30 -0.24
CA ARG A 137 -7.08 3.41 -1.08
C ARG A 137 -7.63 2.00 -1.26
N LYS A 138 -8.54 1.58 -0.38
CA LYS A 138 -9.24 0.28 -0.43
C LYS A 138 -10.66 0.39 -0.99
N VAL A 139 -11.15 1.58 -1.30
CA VAL A 139 -12.49 1.83 -1.84
C VAL A 139 -12.37 2.19 -3.31
N GLY A 140 -12.33 1.16 -4.17
CA GLY A 140 -12.07 1.31 -5.61
C GLY A 140 -12.98 2.34 -6.28
N TYR A 141 -14.26 2.41 -5.91
CA TYR A 141 -15.24 3.36 -6.46
C TYR A 141 -14.82 4.83 -6.35
N THR A 142 -13.96 5.17 -5.39
CA THR A 142 -13.45 6.55 -5.19
C THR A 142 -12.26 6.90 -6.08
N LEU A 143 -11.66 5.92 -6.74
CA LEU A 143 -10.44 6.06 -7.51
C LEU A 143 -10.75 6.13 -9.01
N PRO A 144 -10.01 6.92 -9.80
CA PRO A 144 -10.10 6.84 -11.25
C PRO A 144 -9.48 5.52 -11.77
N TRP A 145 -8.42 5.05 -11.14
CA TRP A 145 -7.67 3.85 -11.51
C TRP A 145 -8.30 2.56 -10.96
N VAL A 146 -7.86 1.42 -11.48
CA VAL A 146 -8.08 0.10 -10.84
C VAL A 146 -7.36 0.04 -9.50
N ARG A 147 -6.14 0.60 -9.44
CA ARG A 147 -5.35 0.73 -8.21
C ARG A 147 -4.45 1.96 -8.28
N PRO A 148 -4.11 2.58 -7.14
CA PRO A 148 -3.14 3.68 -7.12
C PRO A 148 -1.78 3.26 -7.69
N PRO A 149 -0.98 4.20 -8.22
CA PRO A 149 0.34 3.88 -8.78
C PRO A 149 1.26 3.21 -7.77
N GLY A 150 1.70 2.00 -8.10
CA GLY A 150 2.43 1.11 -7.21
C GLY A 150 3.79 1.69 -6.77
N GLU A 151 4.45 2.47 -7.63
CA GLU A 151 5.72 3.14 -7.36
C GLU A 151 5.68 4.01 -6.10
N VAL A 152 4.58 4.73 -5.89
CA VAL A 152 4.39 5.61 -4.72
C VAL A 152 3.72 4.86 -3.58
N TYR A 153 2.61 4.17 -3.85
CA TYR A 153 1.78 3.56 -2.80
C TYR A 153 2.42 2.33 -2.15
N SER A 154 3.42 1.73 -2.78
CA SER A 154 4.18 0.60 -2.22
C SER A 154 5.35 1.04 -1.34
N MET A 155 5.68 2.34 -1.28
CA MET A 155 6.69 2.87 -0.36
C MET A 155 6.29 2.68 1.11
N ILE A 156 4.98 2.76 1.41
CA ILE A 156 4.41 2.50 2.74
C ILE A 156 3.24 1.50 2.58
N PRO A 157 3.56 0.19 2.55
CA PRO A 157 2.54 -0.84 2.31
C PRO A 157 1.61 -1.05 3.51
N VAL A 158 2.04 -0.68 4.73
CA VAL A 158 1.21 -0.72 5.94
C VAL A 158 0.08 0.33 5.83
N THR A 159 -1.17 -0.11 5.93
CA THR A 159 -2.38 0.72 5.75
C THR A 159 -2.84 1.40 7.04
N ALA A 160 -2.59 0.75 8.17
CA ALA A 160 -3.24 1.06 9.43
C ALA A 160 -2.27 1.00 10.61
N THR A 161 -2.57 1.84 11.59
CA THR A 161 -1.77 2.05 12.80
C THR A 161 -2.69 2.06 14.02
N ASP A 162 -2.27 1.34 15.06
CA ASP A 162 -2.94 1.28 16.35
C ASP A 162 -2.36 2.38 17.24
N GLY A 163 -3.18 3.38 17.60
CA GLY A 163 -2.72 4.52 18.39
C GLY A 163 -3.74 5.66 18.45
N MET A 164 -3.23 6.89 18.31
CA MET A 164 -4.01 8.12 18.39
C MET A 164 -3.80 8.97 17.14
N ASP A 165 -4.86 9.64 16.72
CA ASP A 165 -4.87 10.56 15.58
C ASP A 165 -5.66 11.82 15.96
N LEU A 166 -5.05 12.97 15.75
CA LEU A 166 -5.57 14.30 16.08
C LEU A 166 -5.77 15.05 14.78
N SER A 167 -6.91 15.73 14.62
CA SER A 167 -7.19 16.53 13.43
C SER A 167 -7.73 17.89 13.83
N TYR A 168 -7.15 18.95 13.28
CA TYR A 168 -7.58 20.33 13.47
C TYR A 168 -7.83 21.02 12.12
N ARG A 169 -9.01 21.62 11.95
CA ARG A 169 -9.43 22.33 10.75
C ARG A 169 -9.33 23.84 10.95
N LEU A 170 -8.56 24.50 10.11
CA LEU A 170 -8.37 25.94 10.05
C LEU A 170 -9.13 26.47 8.82
N HIS A 171 -9.97 27.48 9.04
CA HIS A 171 -10.68 28.18 7.97
C HIS A 171 -10.05 29.55 7.77
N LEU A 172 -9.47 29.77 6.59
CA LEU A 172 -8.73 30.99 6.22
C LEU A 172 -9.34 31.57 4.94
N GLY A 173 -10.47 32.27 5.08
CA GLY A 173 -11.27 32.71 3.93
C GLY A 173 -11.78 31.50 3.15
N ASP A 174 -11.45 31.43 1.86
CA ASP A 174 -11.83 30.34 0.97
C ASP A 174 -10.92 29.09 1.11
N VAL A 175 -9.88 29.17 1.93
CA VAL A 175 -8.91 28.09 2.13
C VAL A 175 -9.25 27.30 3.38
N ILE A 176 -9.38 25.98 3.26
CA ILE A 176 -9.54 25.07 4.39
C ILE A 176 -8.24 24.28 4.56
N ASN A 177 -7.64 24.37 5.74
CA ASN A 177 -6.44 23.65 6.10
C ASN A 177 -6.78 22.61 7.18
N THR A 178 -6.56 21.34 6.91
CA THR A 178 -6.70 20.27 7.91
C THR A 178 -5.32 19.76 8.29
N VAL A 179 -4.88 20.06 9.51
CA VAL A 179 -3.63 19.52 10.07
C VAL A 179 -3.97 18.28 10.87
N GLN A 180 -3.29 17.17 10.58
CA GLN A 180 -3.44 15.90 11.27
C GLN A 180 -2.12 15.47 11.89
N GLY A 181 -2.15 15.04 13.15
CA GLY A 181 -1.00 14.46 13.85
C GLY A 181 -1.35 13.06 14.32
N ASN A 182 -0.51 12.08 14.04
CA ASN A 182 -0.73 10.68 14.45
C ASN A 182 0.46 10.15 15.24
N VAL A 183 0.17 9.24 16.18
CA VAL A 183 1.15 8.43 16.89
C VAL A 183 0.64 7.00 17.02
N GLY A 184 1.50 6.00 16.90
CA GLY A 184 1.11 4.61 17.11
C GLY A 184 2.09 3.57 16.61
N GLN A 185 1.59 2.36 16.41
CA GLN A 185 2.37 1.19 16.02
C GLN A 185 1.57 0.27 15.09
N SER A 186 2.28 -0.59 14.36
CA SER A 186 1.66 -1.59 13.50
C SER A 186 2.47 -2.88 13.47
N THR A 187 1.80 -4.00 13.29
CA THR A 187 2.43 -5.32 13.12
C THR A 187 1.68 -6.07 12.02
N VAL A 188 2.42 -6.48 10.98
CA VAL A 188 1.87 -7.20 9.82
C VAL A 188 2.65 -8.49 9.63
N ARG A 189 1.95 -9.61 9.46
CA ARG A 189 2.59 -10.91 9.21
C ARG A 189 3.00 -11.03 7.75
N MET A 190 4.16 -11.63 7.52
CA MET A 190 4.70 -11.88 6.20
C MET A 190 4.26 -13.23 5.66
N PRO A 191 4.15 -13.37 4.32
CA PRO A 191 3.88 -14.65 3.68
C PRO A 191 4.92 -15.74 4.03
N ASN A 192 4.55 -17.00 3.76
CA ASN A 192 5.46 -18.15 3.84
C ASN A 192 6.12 -18.35 5.22
N ASN A 193 5.48 -17.87 6.29
CA ASN A 193 5.98 -17.94 7.66
C ASN A 193 7.37 -17.31 7.83
N THR A 194 7.66 -16.25 7.08
CA THR A 194 8.97 -15.56 7.09
C THR A 194 9.11 -14.52 8.22
N GLY A 195 8.10 -14.39 9.09
CA GLY A 195 8.10 -13.50 10.24
C GLY A 195 7.11 -12.34 10.09
N GLU A 196 7.44 -11.19 10.68
CA GLU A 196 6.60 -10.00 10.75
C GLU A 196 7.34 -8.72 10.30
N THR A 197 6.56 -7.75 9.80
CA THR A 197 6.95 -6.34 9.73
C THR A 197 6.38 -5.61 10.95
N ARG A 198 7.24 -4.95 11.73
CA ARG A 198 6.82 -4.18 12.92
C ARG A 198 7.22 -2.73 12.77
N ALA A 199 6.26 -1.82 12.92
CA ALA A 199 6.48 -0.39 13.05
C ALA A 199 6.24 0.00 14.51
N ARG A 200 7.22 0.65 15.16
CA ARG A 200 7.18 1.03 16.58
C ARG A 200 7.57 2.49 16.76
N GLY A 201 6.94 3.14 17.74
CA GLY A 201 7.16 4.57 18.00
C GLY A 201 6.88 5.44 16.77
N SER A 202 5.87 5.05 15.98
CA SER A 202 5.52 5.76 14.76
C SER A 202 4.84 7.06 15.12
N TRP A 203 5.20 8.13 14.42
CA TRP A 203 4.50 9.40 14.51
C TRP A 203 4.56 10.12 13.17
N GLY A 204 3.62 11.03 12.94
CA GLY A 204 3.60 11.81 11.72
C GLY A 204 2.71 13.02 11.81
N ILE A 205 2.96 13.95 10.90
CA ILE A 205 2.15 15.13 10.67
C ILE A 205 1.77 15.17 9.19
N SER A 206 0.51 15.48 8.90
CA SER A 206 0.07 15.77 7.55
C SER A 206 -0.76 17.05 7.54
N ASN A 207 -0.66 17.81 6.46
CA ASN A 207 -1.51 18.95 6.19
C ASN A 207 -2.21 18.69 4.85
N LEU A 208 -3.54 18.81 4.86
CA LEU A 208 -4.39 18.81 3.68
C LEU A 208 -4.91 20.23 3.49
N THR A 209 -4.63 20.85 2.35
CA THR A 209 -5.17 22.17 2.00
C THR A 209 -6.17 22.04 0.87
N GLU A 210 -7.34 22.64 1.03
CA GLU A 210 -8.40 22.71 0.02
C GLU A 210 -8.66 24.18 -0.34
N TYR A 211 -8.64 24.49 -1.64
CA TYR A 211 -8.95 25.81 -2.20
C TYR A 211 -9.60 25.68 -3.58
N GLY A 212 -10.92 25.92 -3.65
CA GLY A 212 -11.69 25.71 -4.88
C GLY A 212 -11.56 24.27 -5.39
N ALA A 213 -11.07 24.11 -6.62
CA ALA A 213 -10.85 22.81 -7.25
C ALA A 213 -9.48 22.17 -6.90
N LEU A 214 -8.65 22.84 -6.09
CA LEU A 214 -7.33 22.37 -5.72
C LEU A 214 -7.36 21.72 -4.33
N THR A 215 -6.79 20.52 -4.23
CA THR A 215 -6.45 19.85 -2.98
C THR A 215 -4.96 19.55 -2.96
N THR A 216 -4.25 19.89 -1.89
CA THR A 216 -2.84 19.51 -1.71
C THR A 216 -2.65 18.77 -0.41
N ARG A 217 -1.64 17.89 -0.36
CA ARG A 217 -1.24 17.19 0.85
C ARG A 217 0.27 17.24 1.01
N ILE A 218 0.74 17.54 2.21
CA ILE A 218 2.13 17.40 2.61
C ILE A 218 2.17 16.56 3.87
N THR A 219 3.02 15.54 3.88
CA THR A 219 3.12 14.59 4.99
C THR A 219 4.57 14.34 5.36
N TYR A 220 4.86 14.30 6.66
CA TYR A 220 6.09 13.75 7.23
C TYR A 220 5.75 12.64 8.21
N GLN A 221 6.46 11.51 8.13
CA GLN A 221 6.30 10.37 9.01
C GLN A 221 7.65 9.82 9.45
N HIS A 222 7.72 9.39 10.70
CA HIS A 222 8.86 8.70 11.28
C HIS A 222 8.38 7.41 11.96
N THR A 223 9.14 6.33 11.82
CA THR A 223 8.93 5.11 12.59
C THR A 223 10.25 4.36 12.80
N ARG A 224 10.28 3.47 13.79
CA ARG A 224 11.29 2.41 13.87
C ARG A 224 10.70 1.14 13.28
N LEU A 225 11.23 0.75 12.12
CA LEU A 225 10.82 -0.43 11.39
C LEU A 225 11.66 -1.63 11.84
N THR A 226 11.07 -2.81 11.85
CA THR A 226 11.75 -4.12 11.89
C THR A 226 11.11 -4.99 10.81
N TYR A 227 11.93 -5.59 9.95
CA TYR A 227 11.49 -6.51 8.91
C TYR A 227 12.17 -7.87 9.08
N GLU A 228 11.49 -8.77 9.80
CA GLU A 228 12.06 -10.04 10.23
C GLU A 228 12.51 -11.01 9.12
N PRO A 229 11.97 -10.98 7.88
CA PRO A 229 12.46 -11.87 6.83
C PRO A 229 13.96 -11.74 6.52
N PHE A 230 14.60 -10.62 6.87
CA PHE A 230 16.05 -10.46 6.71
C PHE A 230 16.88 -10.88 7.94
N ASN A 231 16.26 -11.25 9.06
CA ASN A 231 16.99 -11.66 10.26
C ASN A 231 18.01 -12.78 10.00
N PRO A 232 17.66 -13.89 9.29
CA PRO A 232 18.63 -14.97 9.06
C PRO A 232 19.87 -14.53 8.29
N LEU A 233 19.72 -13.62 7.32
CA LEU A 233 20.84 -13.08 6.55
C LEU A 233 21.82 -12.34 7.46
N PHE A 234 21.31 -11.42 8.28
CA PHE A 234 22.16 -10.58 9.13
C PHE A 234 22.68 -11.32 10.37
N ASP A 235 21.95 -12.31 10.88
CA ASP A 235 22.46 -13.21 11.91
C ASP A 235 23.59 -14.12 11.36
N GLY A 236 23.57 -14.43 10.06
CA GLY A 236 24.67 -15.07 9.35
C GLY A 236 25.92 -14.18 9.26
N PHE A 237 25.77 -12.91 8.86
CA PHE A 237 26.88 -11.95 8.83
C PHE A 237 27.57 -11.79 10.19
N ARG A 238 26.81 -11.74 11.29
CA ARG A 238 27.35 -11.61 12.66
C ARG A 238 28.28 -12.75 13.09
N GLN A 239 28.33 -13.86 12.34
CA GLN A 239 29.28 -14.96 12.60
C GLN A 239 30.70 -14.65 12.12
N PHE A 240 30.90 -13.58 11.34
CA PHE A 240 32.19 -13.18 10.77
C PHE A 240 32.91 -12.08 11.58
N GLY A 241 32.64 -11.99 12.89
CA GLY A 241 33.33 -11.06 13.78
C GLY A 241 32.96 -9.60 13.54
N GLU A 242 33.92 -8.70 13.73
CA GLU A 242 33.72 -7.24 13.67
C GLU A 242 33.23 -6.78 12.29
N GLU A 243 33.86 -7.22 11.21
CA GLU A 243 33.47 -6.86 9.84
C GLU A 243 32.04 -7.33 9.49
N GLY A 244 31.69 -8.55 9.90
CA GLY A 244 30.34 -9.07 9.76
C GLY A 244 29.30 -8.30 10.58
N ASN A 245 29.66 -7.87 11.79
CA ASN A 245 28.81 -7.02 12.62
C ASN A 245 28.60 -5.64 11.98
N ASP A 246 29.63 -5.03 11.39
CA ASP A 246 29.51 -3.74 10.72
C ASP A 246 28.54 -3.78 9.52
N ILE A 247 28.60 -4.85 8.72
CA ILE A 247 27.66 -5.07 7.61
C ILE A 247 26.24 -5.27 8.14
N ALA A 248 26.09 -6.12 9.16
CA ALA A 248 24.79 -6.36 9.77
C ALA A 248 24.23 -5.06 10.37
N ASP A 249 25.02 -4.27 11.08
CA ASP A 249 24.55 -3.02 11.68
C ASP A 249 24.24 -1.95 10.64
N ARG A 250 24.90 -1.97 9.48
CA ARG A 250 24.58 -1.06 8.36
C ARG A 250 23.27 -1.41 7.65
N TYR A 251 23.01 -2.70 7.41
CA TYR A 251 21.93 -3.13 6.50
C TYR A 251 20.78 -3.88 7.18
N ASP A 252 20.93 -4.37 8.41
CA ASP A 252 19.83 -4.98 9.16
C ASP A 252 18.68 -4.00 9.33
N THR A 253 17.47 -4.53 9.42
CA THR A 253 16.25 -3.76 9.56
C THR A 253 15.77 -3.71 11.00
N LYS A 254 16.35 -4.45 11.95
CA LYS A 254 15.90 -4.48 13.36
C LYS A 254 15.91 -3.09 14.00
N GLY A 255 14.72 -2.52 14.19
CA GLY A 255 14.50 -1.25 14.88
C GLY A 255 15.07 -0.03 14.18
N LYS A 256 15.31 -0.09 12.87
CA LYS A 256 15.92 1.00 12.11
C LYS A 256 14.95 2.14 11.87
N ALA A 257 15.47 3.37 11.91
CA ALA A 257 14.70 4.54 11.57
C ALA A 257 14.26 4.48 10.10
N PHE A 258 13.00 4.84 9.87
CA PHE A 258 12.41 5.02 8.55
C PHE A 258 11.68 6.36 8.57
N ASN A 259 12.18 7.31 7.77
CA ASN A 259 11.62 8.64 7.62
C ASN A 259 10.99 8.74 6.25
N PHE A 260 9.77 9.26 6.16
CA PHE A 260 9.06 9.46 4.90
C PHE A 260 8.56 10.90 4.78
N VAL A 261 8.70 11.45 3.58
CA VAL A 261 8.09 12.72 3.15
C VAL A 261 7.22 12.44 1.93
N GLY A 262 5.99 12.94 1.94
CA GLY A 262 5.07 12.89 0.81
C GLY A 262 4.54 14.27 0.47
N VAL A 263 4.43 14.57 -0.82
CA VAL A 263 3.80 15.79 -1.34
C VAL A 263 2.87 15.40 -2.49
N GLY A 264 1.64 15.87 -2.45
CA GLY A 264 0.63 15.56 -3.45
C GLY A 264 -0.27 16.74 -3.77
N ALA A 265 -0.80 16.76 -4.99
CA ALA A 265 -1.83 17.69 -5.41
C ALA A 265 -2.84 17.03 -6.34
N ILE A 266 -4.09 17.47 -6.24
CA ILE A 266 -5.21 17.17 -7.14
C ILE A 266 -5.80 18.50 -7.57
N TYR A 267 -5.97 18.69 -8.87
CA TYR A 267 -6.81 19.76 -9.41
C TYR A 267 -7.95 19.12 -10.21
N ASP A 268 -9.19 19.33 -9.76
CA ASP A 268 -10.39 18.71 -10.32
C ASP A 268 -11.56 19.72 -10.40
N PRO A 269 -11.69 20.47 -11.52
CA PRO A 269 -12.78 21.40 -11.74
C PRO A 269 -14.11 20.75 -12.15
N GLY A 270 -14.20 19.41 -12.23
CA GLY A 270 -15.41 18.69 -12.62
C GLY A 270 -15.23 17.88 -13.92
N ASP A 271 -15.06 18.54 -15.07
CA ASP A 271 -15.01 17.83 -16.36
C ASP A 271 -13.71 17.06 -16.60
N TRP A 272 -12.63 17.44 -15.92
CA TRP A 272 -11.33 16.80 -16.02
C TRP A 272 -10.60 16.88 -14.69
N PHE A 273 -9.53 16.10 -14.56
CA PHE A 273 -8.66 16.19 -13.40
C PHE A 273 -7.20 15.98 -13.81
N VAL A 274 -6.31 16.56 -13.00
CA VAL A 274 -4.89 16.22 -12.98
C VAL A 274 -4.46 16.04 -11.53
N MET A 275 -3.62 15.05 -11.27
CA MET A 275 -3.08 14.80 -9.96
C MET A 275 -1.67 14.26 -10.04
N GLY A 276 -0.91 14.45 -8.98
CA GLY A 276 0.41 13.86 -8.85
C GLY A 276 0.83 13.80 -7.41
N GLU A 277 1.66 12.82 -7.10
CA GLU A 277 2.31 12.68 -5.81
C GLU A 277 3.78 12.36 -6.01
N TRP A 278 4.58 12.86 -5.08
CA TRP A 278 5.97 12.53 -4.91
C TRP A 278 6.18 12.05 -3.48
N GLY A 279 6.96 10.98 -3.33
CA GLY A 279 7.34 10.41 -2.06
C GLY A 279 8.85 10.21 -2.01
N HIS A 280 9.40 10.34 -0.81
CA HIS A 280 10.77 9.99 -0.50
C HIS A 280 10.82 9.33 0.87
N PHE A 281 11.54 8.21 0.98
CA PHE A 281 11.95 7.70 2.29
C PHE A 281 13.47 7.55 2.37
N ASP A 282 13.95 7.65 3.61
CA ASP A 282 15.31 7.37 4.02
C ASP A 282 15.29 6.37 5.19
N SER A 283 16.11 5.34 5.07
CA SER A 283 16.34 4.36 6.13
C SER A 283 17.78 3.89 6.11
N HIS A 284 18.41 3.86 7.29
CA HIS A 284 19.75 3.29 7.49
C HIS A 284 19.64 1.76 7.67
N ALA A 285 19.22 1.10 6.59
CA ALA A 285 18.98 -0.34 6.47
C ALA A 285 19.11 -0.74 4.99
N VAL A 286 18.93 -2.02 4.68
CA VAL A 286 18.94 -2.54 3.29
C VAL A 286 17.91 -1.89 2.37
N PHE A 287 16.86 -1.27 2.91
CA PHE A 287 15.90 -0.47 2.13
C PHE A 287 16.51 0.81 1.54
N GLY A 288 17.54 1.34 2.21
CA GLY A 288 18.28 2.53 1.80
C GLY A 288 17.40 3.77 1.63
N GLN A 289 17.67 4.50 0.55
CA GLN A 289 16.91 5.69 0.17
C GLN A 289 16.15 5.44 -1.12
N MET A 290 14.89 5.85 -1.17
CA MET A 290 14.06 5.74 -2.37
C MET A 290 13.27 7.01 -2.61
N SER A 291 13.09 7.37 -3.87
CA SER A 291 12.15 8.39 -4.29
C SER A 291 11.24 7.84 -5.38
N ALA A 292 9.96 8.18 -5.31
CA ALA A 292 8.98 7.84 -6.32
C ALA A 292 8.03 8.99 -6.60
N TRP A 293 7.44 9.01 -7.79
CA TRP A 293 6.38 9.95 -8.12
C TRP A 293 5.47 9.40 -9.21
N TYR A 294 4.30 10.01 -9.33
CA TYR A 294 3.44 9.84 -10.50
C TYR A 294 2.76 11.14 -10.89
N VAL A 295 2.32 11.20 -12.14
CA VAL A 295 1.36 12.18 -12.63
C VAL A 295 0.26 11.43 -13.37
N SER A 296 -0.98 11.77 -13.08
CA SER A 296 -2.17 11.20 -13.73
C SER A 296 -3.12 12.31 -14.15
N GLY A 297 -3.82 12.10 -15.26
CA GLY A 297 -4.92 12.95 -15.68
C GLY A 297 -5.96 12.18 -16.45
N GLY A 298 -7.18 12.69 -16.44
CA GLY A 298 -8.32 12.10 -17.13
C GLY A 298 -9.40 13.12 -17.44
N TYR A 299 -10.33 12.73 -18.31
CA TYR A 299 -11.43 13.57 -18.77
C TYR A 299 -12.76 12.80 -18.62
N ARG A 300 -13.79 13.44 -18.07
CA ARG A 300 -15.11 12.85 -17.86
C ARG A 300 -16.00 13.14 -19.06
N ILE A 301 -16.39 12.09 -19.78
CA ILE A 301 -17.21 12.14 -21.00
C ILE A 301 -18.45 11.29 -20.74
N GLU A 302 -19.55 11.95 -20.37
CA GLU A 302 -20.77 11.27 -19.92
C GLU A 302 -20.48 10.27 -18.79
N SER A 303 -20.66 8.97 -19.04
CA SER A 303 -20.38 7.89 -18.09
C SER A 303 -18.96 7.33 -18.18
N PHE A 304 -18.13 7.80 -19.12
CA PHE A 304 -16.77 7.29 -19.33
C PHE A 304 -15.72 8.29 -18.87
N THR A 305 -14.68 7.79 -18.19
CA THR A 305 -13.52 8.58 -17.79
C THR A 305 -12.25 7.89 -18.27
N PRO A 306 -11.77 8.14 -19.50
CA PRO A 306 -10.42 7.77 -19.90
C PRO A 306 -9.36 8.52 -19.08
N TYR A 307 -8.27 7.84 -18.76
CA TYR A 307 -7.14 8.42 -18.03
C TYR A 307 -5.81 7.84 -18.49
N VAL A 308 -4.75 8.59 -18.22
CA VAL A 308 -3.35 8.18 -18.36
C VAL A 308 -2.61 8.45 -17.06
N THR A 309 -1.69 7.57 -16.71
CA THR A 309 -0.79 7.77 -15.57
C THR A 309 0.61 7.41 -15.98
N TYR A 310 1.58 8.22 -15.56
CA TYR A 310 2.99 7.89 -15.65
C TYR A 310 3.59 7.93 -14.26
N ALA A 311 4.26 6.85 -13.87
CA ALA A 311 4.86 6.69 -12.55
C ALA A 311 6.32 6.24 -12.66
N ARG A 312 7.13 6.62 -11.68
CA ARG A 312 8.54 6.24 -11.60
C ARG A 312 8.97 6.09 -10.16
N SER A 313 9.79 5.08 -9.87
CA SER A 313 10.54 4.97 -8.62
C SER A 313 12.02 4.75 -8.89
N LYS A 314 12.86 5.25 -7.97
CA LYS A 314 14.32 5.21 -8.04
C LYS A 314 14.90 5.02 -6.64
N THR A 315 15.69 3.97 -6.44
CA THR A 315 16.63 3.86 -5.31
C THR A 315 17.78 4.85 -5.48
N LEU A 316 18.05 5.63 -4.43
CA LEU A 316 19.05 6.70 -4.39
C LEU A 316 20.30 6.33 -3.60
N SER A 317 20.21 5.30 -2.76
CA SER A 317 21.33 4.74 -2.01
C SER A 317 22.19 3.79 -2.87
N GLU A 318 23.33 3.38 -2.31
CA GLU A 318 24.18 2.33 -2.89
C GLU A 318 23.38 1.04 -3.12
N THR A 319 23.59 0.45 -4.29
CA THR A 319 22.93 -0.80 -4.73
C THR A 319 23.84 -2.01 -4.66
N SER A 320 25.02 -1.86 -4.04
CA SER A 320 26.00 -2.92 -3.84
C SER A 320 26.93 -2.61 -2.68
N THR A 321 27.60 -3.62 -2.16
CA THR A 321 28.65 -3.51 -1.14
C THR A 321 29.70 -4.61 -1.34
N GLU A 322 30.93 -4.37 -0.89
CA GLU A 322 32.02 -5.36 -0.94
C GLU A 322 31.73 -6.58 -0.05
N GLY A 323 30.98 -6.37 1.04
CA GLY A 323 30.64 -7.43 1.99
C GLY A 323 31.83 -7.81 2.88
N VAL A 324 31.83 -9.03 3.42
CA VAL A 324 32.96 -9.57 4.23
C VAL A 324 34.10 -9.98 3.30
N ASP A 325 35.34 -9.60 3.63
CA ASP A 325 36.53 -10.06 2.91
C ASP A 325 36.72 -11.58 3.04
N THR A 326 36.63 -12.28 1.91
CA THR A 326 36.76 -13.73 1.85
C THR A 326 38.20 -14.21 1.68
N SER A 327 39.15 -13.32 1.37
CA SER A 327 40.51 -13.67 0.99
C SER A 327 41.36 -14.25 2.13
N THR A 328 41.00 -13.91 3.37
CA THR A 328 41.72 -14.33 4.58
C THR A 328 41.01 -15.46 5.36
N LEU A 329 39.82 -15.87 4.90
CA LEU A 329 39.00 -16.86 5.60
C LEU A 329 39.39 -18.31 5.21
N PRO A 330 39.26 -19.27 6.13
CA PRO A 330 39.30 -20.70 5.79
C PRO A 330 38.27 -21.05 4.69
N PRO A 331 38.53 -22.00 3.79
CA PRO A 331 37.68 -22.24 2.60
C PRO A 331 36.18 -22.39 2.89
N ALA A 332 35.82 -23.18 3.91
CA ALA A 332 34.41 -23.38 4.27
C ALA A 332 33.70 -22.10 4.77
N LEU A 333 34.44 -21.18 5.41
CA LEU A 333 33.92 -19.89 5.85
C LEU A 333 33.93 -18.86 4.71
N ALA A 334 34.90 -18.94 3.80
CA ALA A 334 34.97 -18.10 2.60
C ALA A 334 33.76 -18.34 1.68
N ASP A 335 33.37 -19.60 1.45
CA ASP A 335 32.21 -19.94 0.64
C ASP A 335 30.90 -19.42 1.26
N ALA A 336 30.73 -19.58 2.58
CA ALA A 336 29.57 -19.07 3.30
C ALA A 336 29.49 -17.52 3.28
N ALA A 337 30.62 -16.84 3.48
CA ALA A 337 30.69 -15.37 3.36
C ALA A 337 30.36 -14.91 1.94
N ALA A 338 30.87 -15.58 0.91
CA ALA A 338 30.58 -15.25 -0.48
C ALA A 338 29.08 -15.39 -0.82
N GLU A 339 28.40 -16.42 -0.29
CA GLU A 339 26.95 -16.59 -0.44
C GLU A 339 26.15 -15.47 0.23
N LEU A 340 26.53 -15.08 1.46
CA LEU A 340 25.91 -13.96 2.16
C LEU A 340 26.13 -12.63 1.42
N ASN A 341 27.36 -12.37 0.97
CA ASN A 341 27.70 -11.18 0.16
C ASN A 341 26.88 -11.14 -1.13
N GLY A 342 26.76 -12.27 -1.84
CA GLY A 342 25.96 -12.39 -3.05
C GLY A 342 24.47 -12.14 -2.79
N THR A 343 23.93 -12.69 -1.70
CA THR A 343 22.54 -12.49 -1.30
C THR A 343 22.25 -11.03 -0.94
N LEU A 344 23.13 -10.39 -0.16
CA LEU A 344 23.01 -8.98 0.18
C LEU A 344 23.04 -8.10 -1.07
N ASN A 345 23.99 -8.34 -1.98
CA ASN A 345 24.09 -7.60 -3.24
C ASN A 345 22.88 -7.84 -4.15
N ALA A 346 22.29 -9.03 -4.15
CA ALA A 346 21.04 -9.28 -4.87
C ALA A 346 19.88 -8.46 -4.30
N ILE A 347 19.78 -8.31 -2.98
CA ILE A 347 18.75 -7.49 -2.33
C ILE A 347 18.98 -6.00 -2.59
N LEU A 348 20.21 -5.50 -2.42
CA LEU A 348 20.56 -4.10 -2.67
C LEU A 348 20.37 -3.74 -4.15
N GLY A 349 20.75 -4.65 -5.06
CA GLY A 349 20.60 -4.51 -6.50
C GLY A 349 19.15 -4.57 -6.97
N ALA A 350 18.28 -5.30 -6.26
CA ALA A 350 16.85 -5.35 -6.53
C ALA A 350 16.12 -4.01 -6.24
N GLY A 351 16.84 -3.00 -5.75
CA GLY A 351 16.38 -1.62 -5.59
C GLY A 351 15.55 -1.14 -6.77
N SER A 352 14.49 -0.39 -6.48
CA SER A 352 13.49 -0.02 -7.47
C SER A 352 14.04 1.05 -8.40
N ARG A 353 14.35 0.69 -9.64
CA ARG A 353 14.46 1.63 -10.75
C ARG A 353 13.50 1.19 -11.85
N GLN A 354 12.26 1.66 -11.71
CA GLN A 354 11.16 1.28 -12.59
C GLN A 354 10.35 2.49 -13.01
N GLN A 355 9.66 2.33 -14.12
CA GLN A 355 8.73 3.31 -14.67
C GLN A 355 7.54 2.57 -15.26
N THR A 356 6.34 3.07 -15.01
CA THR A 356 5.10 2.49 -15.51
C THR A 356 4.29 3.53 -16.25
N LEU A 357 3.83 3.17 -17.45
CA LEU A 357 2.79 3.89 -18.16
C LEU A 357 1.49 3.11 -18.03
N SER A 358 0.46 3.74 -17.48
CA SER A 358 -0.88 3.19 -17.35
C SER A 358 -1.85 3.91 -18.27
N LEU A 359 -2.63 3.15 -19.02
CA LEU A 359 -3.76 3.65 -19.81
C LEU A 359 -5.01 2.95 -19.31
N GLY A 360 -6.07 3.70 -19.06
CA GLY A 360 -7.31 3.08 -18.63
C GLY A 360 -8.55 3.90 -18.90
N VAL A 361 -9.68 3.26 -18.66
CA VAL A 361 -11.01 3.85 -18.74
C VAL A 361 -11.84 3.36 -17.57
N ARG A 362 -12.53 4.29 -16.92
CA ARG A 362 -13.60 4.02 -15.96
C ARG A 362 -14.94 4.23 -16.65
N TRP A 363 -15.92 3.39 -16.34
CA TRP A 363 -17.29 3.47 -16.82
C TRP A 363 -18.26 3.44 -15.63
N ASP A 364 -18.88 4.57 -15.34
CA ASP A 364 -19.91 4.74 -14.32
C ASP A 364 -21.27 4.31 -14.88
N PHE A 365 -21.49 2.99 -14.97
CA PHE A 365 -22.67 2.40 -15.61
C PHE A 365 -23.96 2.48 -14.79
N THR A 366 -23.85 2.68 -13.48
CA THR A 366 -24.99 2.97 -12.60
C THR A 366 -24.53 3.73 -11.37
N LYS A 367 -25.47 4.33 -10.64
CA LYS A 367 -25.15 4.98 -9.37
C LYS A 367 -24.51 3.97 -8.41
N ASN A 368 -23.40 4.37 -7.79
CA ASN A 368 -22.63 3.59 -6.83
C ASN A 368 -21.91 2.34 -7.37
N MET A 369 -21.82 2.17 -8.69
CA MET A 369 -21.00 1.11 -9.29
C MET A 369 -20.26 1.62 -10.51
N ASP A 370 -19.03 1.15 -10.70
CA ASP A 370 -18.25 1.44 -11.89
C ASP A 370 -17.51 0.20 -12.40
N ALA A 371 -17.15 0.21 -13.68
CA ALA A 371 -16.28 -0.79 -14.28
C ALA A 371 -15.02 -0.11 -14.80
N LYS A 372 -13.87 -0.76 -14.64
CA LYS A 372 -12.57 -0.22 -15.06
C LYS A 372 -11.80 -1.24 -15.88
N LEU A 373 -11.16 -0.73 -16.93
CA LEU A 373 -10.15 -1.42 -17.71
C LEU A 373 -8.86 -0.62 -17.61
N GLN A 374 -7.77 -1.27 -17.20
CA GLN A 374 -6.45 -0.65 -17.09
C GLN A 374 -5.38 -1.54 -17.69
N TYR A 375 -4.51 -0.96 -18.51
CA TYR A 375 -3.31 -1.58 -19.03
C TYR A 375 -2.09 -0.84 -18.48
N ASP A 376 -1.24 -1.56 -17.76
CA ASP A 376 0.02 -1.08 -17.22
C ASP A 376 1.18 -1.68 -18.03
N HIS A 377 2.13 -0.85 -18.46
CA HIS A 377 3.39 -1.31 -19.03
C HIS A 377 4.56 -0.79 -18.18
N THR A 378 5.24 -1.71 -17.50
CA THR A 378 6.33 -1.42 -16.56
C THR A 378 7.66 -1.78 -17.20
N ARG A 379 8.61 -0.85 -17.14
CA ARG A 379 10.02 -1.06 -17.53
C ARG A 379 10.91 -0.93 -16.30
N MET A 380 11.88 -1.83 -16.18
CA MET A 380 12.78 -1.97 -15.05
C MET A 380 14.22 -2.03 -15.57
N ASP A 381 15.15 -1.41 -14.86
CA ASP A 381 16.58 -1.57 -15.15
C ASP A 381 17.05 -3.01 -14.83
N ASP A 382 18.17 -3.45 -15.43
CA ASP A 382 18.58 -4.86 -15.58
C ASP A 382 18.63 -5.71 -14.30
N ILE A 383 18.71 -5.10 -13.12
CA ILE A 383 18.81 -5.79 -11.83
C ILE A 383 17.57 -5.60 -10.94
N THR A 384 16.62 -4.76 -11.35
CA THR A 384 15.40 -4.45 -10.59
C THR A 384 14.34 -5.53 -10.79
N THR A 385 13.74 -6.01 -9.71
CA THR A 385 12.62 -6.99 -9.77
C THR A 385 11.24 -6.33 -9.71
N GLY A 386 11.16 -5.07 -9.26
CA GLY A 386 9.92 -4.30 -9.23
C GLY A 386 8.84 -4.91 -8.33
N PRO A 387 7.55 -4.86 -8.71
CA PRO A 387 6.45 -5.43 -7.92
C PRO A 387 6.29 -6.95 -8.11
N LEU A 388 7.23 -7.60 -8.80
CA LEU A 388 7.18 -9.04 -9.02
C LEU A 388 7.65 -9.79 -7.77
N THR A 389 7.00 -10.91 -7.49
CA THR A 389 7.25 -11.79 -6.35
C THR A 389 7.24 -13.25 -6.83
N ASN A 390 7.45 -14.22 -5.93
CA ASN A 390 7.35 -15.64 -6.26
C ASN A 390 8.20 -16.05 -7.49
N PHE A 391 9.47 -15.62 -7.51
CA PHE A 391 10.40 -15.86 -8.61
C PHE A 391 10.65 -17.35 -8.82
N GLN A 392 10.67 -17.78 -10.08
CA GLN A 392 10.89 -19.16 -10.48
C GLN A 392 12.26 -19.36 -11.13
N PRO A 393 12.77 -20.60 -11.19
CA PRO A 393 13.96 -20.91 -11.97
C PRO A 393 13.88 -20.35 -13.41
N GLY A 394 14.91 -19.58 -13.77
CA GLY A 394 15.03 -18.90 -15.05
C GLY A 394 14.39 -17.50 -15.14
N PHE A 395 13.84 -16.97 -14.03
CA PHE A 395 13.49 -15.55 -13.96
C PHE A 395 14.75 -14.69 -14.14
N LYS A 396 14.61 -13.60 -14.90
CA LYS A 396 15.67 -12.61 -15.10
C LYS A 396 15.16 -11.26 -14.60
N PRO A 397 15.85 -10.61 -13.64
CA PRO A 397 15.54 -9.25 -13.25
C PRO A 397 15.62 -8.28 -14.43
N GLY A 398 15.00 -7.11 -14.26
CA GLY A 398 14.94 -6.05 -15.26
C GLY A 398 13.97 -6.31 -16.41
N GLY A 399 14.17 -5.59 -17.51
CA GLY A 399 13.35 -5.72 -18.71
C GLY A 399 11.99 -5.04 -18.57
N SER A 400 10.94 -5.65 -19.09
CA SER A 400 9.59 -5.09 -19.07
C SER A 400 8.52 -6.16 -19.01
N PHE A 401 7.42 -5.84 -18.34
CA PHE A 401 6.21 -6.65 -18.36
C PHE A 401 4.98 -5.75 -18.43
N SER A 402 3.84 -6.34 -18.78
CA SER A 402 2.57 -5.64 -18.85
C SER A 402 1.51 -6.35 -18.02
N VAL A 403 0.60 -5.56 -17.45
CA VAL A 403 -0.53 -6.03 -16.66
C VAL A 403 -1.81 -5.50 -17.28
N LEU A 404 -2.78 -6.40 -17.52
CA LEU A 404 -4.14 -6.05 -17.92
C LEU A 404 -5.06 -6.30 -16.74
N SER A 405 -5.82 -5.29 -16.33
CA SER A 405 -6.70 -5.34 -15.17
C SER A 405 -8.12 -4.95 -15.54
N LEU A 406 -9.06 -5.76 -15.09
CA LEU A 406 -10.50 -5.52 -15.14
C LEU A 406 -11.01 -5.43 -13.71
N ALA A 407 -11.81 -4.42 -13.39
CA ALA A 407 -12.42 -4.29 -12.07
C ALA A 407 -13.88 -3.82 -12.18
N VAL A 408 -14.72 -4.29 -11.27
CA VAL A 408 -16.04 -3.71 -11.00
C VAL A 408 -16.08 -3.31 -9.54
N ASP A 409 -16.31 -2.04 -9.28
CA ASP A 409 -16.37 -1.45 -7.96
C ASP A 409 -17.83 -1.17 -7.55
N PHE A 410 -18.11 -1.25 -6.25
CA PHE A 410 -19.43 -0.91 -5.71
C PHE A 410 -19.36 -0.31 -4.30
N VAL A 411 -20.37 0.49 -3.94
CA VAL A 411 -20.58 1.04 -2.60
C VAL A 411 -22.08 1.09 -2.25
N PHE A 412 -22.48 0.69 -1.05
CA PHE A 412 -23.88 0.67 -0.61
C PHE A 412 -24.06 1.11 0.84
#